data_AF-A0A1R1AMS3-F1
#
_entry.id   AF-A0A1R1AMS3-F1
#
_cell.length_a   1.000
_cell.length_b   1.000
_cell.length_c   1.000
_cell.angle_alpha   90.00
_cell.angle_beta   90.00
_cell.angle_gamma   90.00
#
_symmetry.space_group_name_H-M   'P 1'
#
loop_
_entity.id
_entity.type
_entity.pdbx_description
1 polymer ?
#
loop_
_entity_poly.entity_id
_entity_poly.type
_entity_poly.pdbx_seq_one_letter_code
_entity_poly.pdbx_strand_id
1 'polypeptide(L)'
;MKLENEKEILTIVNSDVTASSFKNVCAEQVTFNCCNLSGMNMNDVNVTGLHISDANLSEFVIDGAQWGGAHFRNIGFGNPNQPDVEFNRTPVQLTNCNLHQSVFTDCNLKNAKLDNCDISGLTINGIDIEGLIKQFKAMEQK
;
A
#
# COMPACT_ATOMS: atom_id res chain seq x y z
N MET A 1 -4.42 -20.79 12.52
CA MET A 1 -4.73 -21.78 11.45
C MET A 1 -3.55 -21.88 10.50
N LYS A 2 -3.31 -23.05 9.88
CA LYS A 2 -2.26 -23.24 8.85
C LYS A 2 -2.87 -23.90 7.63
N LEU A 3 -2.75 -23.28 6.45
CA LEU A 3 -3.15 -23.86 5.17
C LEU A 3 -1.96 -23.90 4.21
N GLU A 4 -1.78 -25.05 3.55
CA GLU A 4 -0.69 -25.25 2.58
C GLU A 4 -1.19 -26.01 1.36
N ASN A 5 -0.85 -25.51 0.17
CA ASN A 5 -1.17 -26.15 -1.11
C ASN A 5 -2.68 -26.28 -1.40
N GLU A 6 -3.50 -25.44 -0.78
CA GLU A 6 -4.95 -25.40 -0.97
C GLU A 6 -5.35 -24.63 -2.23
N LYS A 7 -6.30 -25.19 -2.99
CA LYS A 7 -6.80 -24.61 -4.25
C LYS A 7 -8.27 -24.20 -4.18
N GLU A 8 -8.94 -24.43 -3.06
CA GLU A 8 -10.35 -24.07 -2.86
C GLU A 8 -10.50 -22.60 -2.43
N ILE A 9 -11.64 -22.00 -2.76
CA ILE A 9 -11.99 -20.65 -2.29
C ILE A 9 -12.23 -20.70 -0.79
N LEU A 10 -11.46 -19.93 -0.04
CA LEU A 10 -11.58 -19.84 1.40
C LEU A 10 -12.49 -18.68 1.82
N THR A 11 -13.47 -18.95 2.67
CA THR A 11 -14.32 -17.92 3.30
C THR A 11 -14.18 -18.01 4.81
N ILE A 12 -13.77 -16.91 5.45
CA ILE A 12 -13.60 -16.84 6.91
C ILE A 12 -14.45 -15.67 7.43
N VAL A 13 -15.31 -15.95 8.41
CA VAL A 13 -16.29 -14.99 8.95
C VAL A 13 -16.26 -15.03 10.48
N ASN A 14 -16.26 -13.87 11.13
CA ASN A 14 -16.34 -13.72 12.58
C ASN A 14 -15.32 -14.59 13.35
N SER A 15 -14.11 -14.70 12.81
CA SER A 15 -13.08 -15.61 13.33
C SER A 15 -11.82 -14.84 13.72
N ASP A 16 -11.17 -15.29 14.78
CA ASP A 16 -9.81 -14.88 15.11
C ASP A 16 -8.82 -15.77 14.35
N VAL A 17 -8.11 -15.19 13.39
CA VAL A 17 -7.06 -15.86 12.62
C VAL A 17 -5.70 -15.23 12.86
N THR A 18 -5.52 -14.55 14.00
CA THR A 18 -4.24 -13.96 14.43
C THR A 18 -3.11 -14.97 14.29
N ALA A 19 -1.98 -14.50 13.75
CA ALA A 19 -0.77 -15.30 13.51
C ALA A 19 -0.99 -16.57 12.65
N SER A 20 -2.07 -16.63 11.86
CA SER A 20 -2.27 -17.72 10.89
C SER A 20 -1.32 -17.59 9.70
N SER A 21 -1.05 -18.73 9.05
CA SER A 21 -0.15 -18.81 7.90
C SER A 21 -0.82 -19.49 6.71
N PHE A 22 -0.72 -18.83 5.56
CA PHE A 22 -1.18 -19.31 4.27
C PHE A 22 0.01 -19.38 3.30
N LYS A 23 0.28 -20.57 2.76
CA LYS A 23 1.41 -20.80 1.85
C LYS A 23 1.00 -21.59 0.63
N ASN A 24 1.39 -21.12 -0.56
CA ASN A 24 1.07 -21.77 -1.83
C ASN A 24 -0.44 -22.00 -2.02
N VAL A 25 -1.26 -21.05 -1.57
CA VAL A 25 -2.72 -21.15 -1.70
C VAL A 25 -3.23 -20.26 -2.83
N CYS A 26 -4.26 -20.72 -3.54
CA CYS A 26 -5.03 -19.84 -4.41
C CYS A 26 -6.01 -19.04 -3.56
N ALA A 27 -5.69 -17.79 -3.25
CA ALA A 27 -6.54 -16.90 -2.45
C ALA A 27 -7.38 -15.95 -3.32
N GLU A 28 -7.65 -16.34 -4.57
CA GLU A 28 -8.54 -15.59 -5.45
C GLU A 28 -9.94 -15.56 -4.84
N GLN A 29 -10.54 -14.36 -4.75
CA GLN A 29 -11.88 -14.14 -4.18
C GLN A 29 -12.03 -14.50 -2.69
N VAL A 30 -10.93 -14.71 -1.96
CA VAL A 30 -10.99 -14.92 -0.51
C VAL A 30 -11.55 -13.69 0.17
N THR A 31 -12.49 -13.92 1.10
CA THR A 31 -13.12 -12.85 1.88
C THR A 31 -12.88 -13.09 3.38
N PHE A 32 -12.41 -12.03 4.06
CA PHE A 32 -12.29 -11.97 5.51
C PHE A 32 -13.28 -10.93 6.05
N ASN A 33 -14.37 -11.40 6.68
CA ASN A 33 -15.39 -10.51 7.24
C ASN A 33 -15.28 -10.47 8.76
N CYS A 34 -15.06 -9.28 9.32
CA CYS A 34 -14.96 -9.04 10.77
C CYS A 34 -13.91 -9.96 11.45
N CYS A 35 -12.77 -10.17 10.80
CA CYS A 35 -11.70 -11.04 11.29
C CYS A 35 -10.54 -10.21 11.85
N ASN A 36 -9.89 -10.72 12.90
CA ASN A 36 -8.58 -10.22 13.31
C ASN A 36 -7.50 -10.90 12.47
N LEU A 37 -6.80 -10.13 11.64
CA LEU A 37 -5.72 -10.58 10.77
C LEU A 37 -4.33 -10.21 11.30
N SER A 38 -4.22 -9.75 12.55
CA SER A 38 -2.94 -9.30 13.09
C SER A 38 -1.88 -10.39 13.07
N GLY A 39 -0.69 -10.05 12.59
CA GLY A 39 0.43 -11.00 12.46
C GLY A 39 0.22 -12.12 11.45
N MET A 40 -0.83 -12.08 10.63
CA MET A 40 -1.06 -13.06 9.57
C MET A 40 0.07 -12.99 8.53
N ASN A 41 0.54 -14.16 8.07
CA ASN A 41 1.56 -14.25 7.04
C ASN A 41 1.03 -14.98 5.79
N MET A 42 1.16 -14.34 4.63
CA MET A 42 0.77 -14.85 3.32
C MET A 42 1.99 -14.89 2.41
N ASN A 43 2.52 -16.08 2.11
CA ASN A 43 3.68 -16.24 1.22
C ASN A 43 3.28 -17.01 -0.02
N ASP A 44 3.74 -16.55 -1.19
CA ASP A 44 3.49 -17.18 -2.48
C ASP A 44 1.99 -17.42 -2.74
N VAL A 45 1.17 -16.39 -2.49
CA VAL A 45 -0.28 -16.42 -2.66
C VAL A 45 -0.72 -15.61 -3.88
N ASN A 46 -1.75 -16.08 -4.58
CA ASN A 46 -2.47 -15.23 -5.54
C ASN A 46 -3.64 -14.55 -4.82
N VAL A 47 -3.56 -13.22 -4.64
CA VAL A 47 -4.61 -12.38 -4.05
C VAL A 47 -5.27 -11.43 -5.07
N THR A 48 -5.27 -11.82 -6.35
CA THR A 48 -5.93 -11.04 -7.40
C THR A 48 -7.39 -10.79 -7.04
N GLY A 49 -7.80 -9.51 -7.11
CA GLY A 49 -9.16 -9.09 -6.77
C GLY A 49 -9.46 -8.97 -5.26
N LEU A 50 -8.48 -9.18 -4.38
CA LEU A 50 -8.67 -8.99 -2.94
C LEU A 50 -9.12 -7.55 -2.65
N HIS A 51 -10.24 -7.42 -1.96
CA HIS A 51 -10.76 -6.14 -1.49
C HIS A 51 -10.57 -6.03 0.01
N ILE A 52 -9.93 -4.95 0.45
CA ILE A 52 -9.75 -4.62 1.86
C ILE A 52 -10.42 -3.27 2.12
N SER A 53 -11.47 -3.28 2.94
CA SER A 53 -12.22 -2.10 3.36
C SER A 53 -12.37 -2.07 4.88
N ASP A 54 -12.46 -0.87 5.45
CA ASP A 54 -12.69 -0.65 6.89
C ASP A 54 -11.72 -1.42 7.81
N ALA A 55 -10.47 -1.60 7.35
CA ALA A 55 -9.46 -2.38 8.04
C ALA A 55 -8.37 -1.50 8.66
N ASN A 56 -7.81 -1.95 9.78
CA ASN A 56 -6.57 -1.39 10.31
C ASN A 56 -5.36 -2.01 9.59
N LEU A 57 -4.71 -1.24 8.73
CA LEU A 57 -3.52 -1.64 7.96
C LEU A 57 -2.20 -1.14 8.60
N SER A 58 -2.21 -0.79 9.89
CA SER A 58 -0.97 -0.38 10.58
C SER A 58 0.05 -1.51 10.55
N GLU A 59 1.31 -1.19 10.25
CA GLU A 59 2.41 -2.17 10.12
C GLU A 59 2.18 -3.23 9.02
N PHE A 60 1.25 -3.01 8.08
CA PHE A 60 1.04 -3.93 6.97
C PHE A 60 2.19 -3.84 5.96
N VAL A 61 2.79 -4.99 5.65
CA VAL A 61 3.92 -5.10 4.73
C VAL A 61 3.50 -5.91 3.53
N ILE A 62 3.77 -5.38 2.34
CA ILE A 62 3.69 -6.12 1.10
C ILE A 62 5.07 -6.02 0.44
N ASP A 63 5.75 -7.16 0.29
CA ASP A 63 7.10 -7.26 -0.26
C ASP A 63 7.13 -8.26 -1.41
N GLY A 64 7.93 -7.98 -2.45
CA GLY A 64 8.09 -8.86 -3.61
C GLY A 64 6.84 -9.09 -4.47
N ALA A 65 5.74 -8.35 -4.27
CA ALA A 65 4.47 -8.58 -4.97
C ALA A 65 4.29 -7.71 -6.23
N GLN A 66 3.46 -8.18 -7.17
CA GLN A 66 3.05 -7.44 -8.36
C GLN A 66 1.83 -6.55 -8.05
N TRP A 67 1.96 -5.22 -8.18
CA TRP A 67 0.90 -4.25 -7.82
C TRP A 67 0.34 -3.49 -9.02
N GLY A 68 0.64 -3.93 -10.25
CA GLY A 68 0.09 -3.32 -11.46
C GLY A 68 -1.43 -3.34 -11.44
N GLY A 69 -2.06 -2.15 -11.49
CA GLY A 69 -3.52 -2.01 -11.38
C GLY A 69 -4.08 -1.97 -9.95
N ALA A 70 -3.24 -1.99 -8.91
CA ALA A 70 -3.70 -1.81 -7.53
C ALA A 70 -4.31 -0.41 -7.33
N HIS A 71 -5.39 -0.36 -6.55
CA HIS A 71 -6.08 0.88 -6.23
C HIS A 71 -6.16 1.09 -4.73
N PHE A 72 -5.50 2.14 -4.24
CA PHE A 72 -5.55 2.57 -2.85
C PHE A 72 -6.43 3.81 -2.77
N ARG A 73 -7.65 3.67 -2.22
CA ARG A 73 -8.62 4.76 -2.10
C ARG A 73 -9.07 4.90 -0.65
N ASN A 74 -9.27 6.13 -0.20
CA ASN A 74 -9.76 6.41 1.15
C ASN A 74 -8.90 5.79 2.27
N ILE A 75 -7.58 5.69 2.06
CA ILE A 75 -6.62 5.16 3.04
C ILE A 75 -6.00 6.32 3.83
N GLY A 76 -5.73 6.09 5.12
CA GLY A 76 -5.03 7.05 5.97
C GLY A 76 -5.91 8.15 6.55
N PHE A 77 -7.22 8.12 6.29
CA PHE A 77 -8.18 8.95 7.01
C PHE A 77 -8.33 8.39 8.42
N GLY A 78 -7.86 9.14 9.42
CA GLY A 78 -8.20 8.86 10.81
C GLY A 78 -9.71 8.83 10.99
N ASN A 79 -10.22 8.03 11.93
CA ASN A 79 -11.63 8.06 12.27
C ASN A 79 -12.02 9.51 12.63
N PRO A 80 -12.94 10.17 11.91
CA PRO A 80 -13.26 11.58 12.15
C PRO A 80 -13.86 11.83 13.54
N ASN A 81 -14.36 10.78 14.21
CA ASN A 81 -14.85 10.82 15.59
C ASN A 81 -13.76 10.53 16.63
N GLN A 82 -12.54 10.19 16.19
CA GLN A 82 -11.37 10.12 17.06
C GLN A 82 -10.54 11.38 16.79
N PRO A 83 -10.17 12.14 17.84
CA PRO A 83 -9.24 13.24 17.65
C PRO A 83 -8.01 12.70 16.94
N ASP A 84 -7.42 13.53 16.08
CA ASP A 84 -6.15 13.27 15.40
C ASP A 84 -5.06 13.22 16.49
N VAL A 85 -5.05 12.13 17.25
CA VAL A 85 -3.97 11.86 18.20
C VAL A 85 -2.79 11.66 17.27
N GLU A 86 -1.75 12.48 17.43
CA GLU A 86 -0.43 12.24 16.85
C GLU A 86 0.09 10.90 17.37
N PHE A 87 -0.50 9.81 16.90
CA PHE A 87 0.07 8.50 17.00
C PHE A 87 1.36 8.64 16.21
N ASN A 88 2.48 8.41 16.90
CA ASN A 88 3.82 8.26 16.33
C ASN A 88 3.82 7.05 15.38
N ARG A 89 3.04 7.12 14.31
CA ARG A 89 2.88 6.08 13.31
C ARG A 89 4.08 6.16 12.40
N THR A 90 4.66 5.02 12.11
CA THR A 90 5.63 4.89 11.04
C THR A 90 5.00 5.43 9.75
N PRO A 91 5.63 6.41 9.08
CA PRO A 91 5.11 6.91 7.81
C PRO A 91 5.06 5.76 6.79
N VAL A 92 4.14 5.83 5.84
CA VAL A 92 4.13 4.88 4.71
C VAL A 92 5.42 5.02 3.93
N GLN A 93 6.10 3.90 3.67
CA GLN A 93 7.34 3.85 2.91
C GLN A 93 7.14 3.01 1.64
N LEU A 94 7.58 3.56 0.50
CA LEU A 94 7.62 2.87 -0.78
C LEU A 94 9.08 2.77 -1.20
N THR A 95 9.73 1.65 -0.88
CA THR A 95 11.16 1.43 -1.11
C THR A 95 11.35 0.44 -2.25
N ASN A 96 12.15 0.81 -3.25
CA ASN A 96 12.41 -0.02 -4.44
C ASN A 96 11.13 -0.43 -5.21
N CYS A 97 10.09 0.40 -5.17
CA CYS A 97 8.84 0.17 -5.89
C CYS A 97 8.89 0.77 -7.30
N ASN A 98 8.32 0.08 -8.28
CA ASN A 98 8.05 0.67 -9.60
C ASN A 98 6.67 1.34 -9.59
N LEU A 99 6.65 2.68 -9.68
CA LEU A 99 5.44 3.50 -9.73
C LEU A 99 5.25 4.18 -11.10
N HIS A 100 5.80 3.59 -12.17
CA HIS A 100 5.65 4.11 -13.53
C HIS A 100 4.17 4.27 -13.88
N GLN A 101 3.79 5.45 -14.39
CA GLN A 101 2.41 5.83 -14.73
C GLN A 101 1.41 5.82 -13.55
N SER A 102 1.88 5.77 -12.31
CA SER A 102 1.01 5.96 -11.14
C SER A 102 0.44 7.37 -11.09
N VAL A 103 -0.80 7.48 -10.62
CA VAL A 103 -1.52 8.75 -10.47
C VAL A 103 -1.92 8.93 -9.01
N PHE A 104 -1.57 10.06 -8.42
CA PHE A 104 -1.96 10.47 -7.08
C PHE A 104 -2.93 11.65 -7.20
N THR A 105 -4.22 11.39 -6.98
CA THR A 105 -5.28 12.40 -7.04
C THR A 105 -5.84 12.64 -5.65
N ASP A 106 -5.98 13.90 -5.26
CA ASP A 106 -6.51 14.33 -3.96
C ASP A 106 -5.83 13.67 -2.74
N CYS A 107 -4.54 13.37 -2.88
CA CYS A 107 -3.72 12.79 -1.81
C CYS A 107 -3.06 13.89 -0.96
N ASN A 108 -3.02 13.70 0.36
CA ASN A 108 -2.18 14.50 1.23
C ASN A 108 -0.72 14.02 1.12
N LEU A 109 0.09 14.76 0.37
CA LEU A 109 1.53 14.49 0.19
C LEU A 109 2.42 15.40 1.06
N LYS A 110 1.88 16.01 2.13
CA LYS A 110 2.67 16.83 3.05
C LYS A 110 3.81 15.99 3.64
N ASN A 111 5.02 16.56 3.63
CA ASN A 111 6.25 15.91 4.07
C ASN A 111 6.66 14.67 3.26
N ALA A 112 6.07 14.42 2.08
CA ALA A 112 6.54 13.38 1.18
C ALA A 112 7.96 13.69 0.68
N LYS A 113 8.78 12.65 0.58
CA LYS A 113 10.18 12.75 0.16
C LYS A 113 10.44 11.77 -0.98
N LEU A 114 11.08 12.26 -2.05
CA LEU A 114 11.55 11.45 -3.17
C LEU A 114 13.08 11.44 -3.13
N ASP A 115 13.66 10.37 -2.59
CA ASP A 115 15.11 10.18 -2.51
C ASP A 115 15.56 9.10 -3.48
N ASN A 116 16.52 9.42 -4.35
CA ASN A 116 17.09 8.48 -5.32
C ASN A 116 16.01 7.81 -6.22
N CYS A 117 14.90 8.51 -6.47
CA CYS A 117 13.86 8.06 -7.38
C CYS A 117 14.15 8.51 -8.81
N ASP A 118 13.75 7.71 -9.78
CA ASP A 118 13.56 8.19 -11.15
C ASP A 118 12.32 9.10 -11.17
N ILE A 119 12.56 10.39 -11.46
CA ILE A 119 11.51 11.42 -11.53
C ILE A 119 11.19 11.81 -12.98
N SER A 120 11.71 11.09 -13.98
CA SER A 120 11.45 11.42 -15.38
C SER A 120 9.96 11.35 -15.70
N GLY A 121 9.44 12.45 -16.26
CA GLY A 121 8.01 12.61 -16.53
C GLY A 121 7.14 12.89 -15.30
N LEU A 122 7.71 13.07 -14.11
CA LEU A 122 6.95 13.43 -12.91
C LEU A 122 6.32 14.82 -13.08
N THR A 123 4.99 14.88 -12.95
CA THR A 123 4.25 16.14 -12.90
C THR A 123 3.59 16.36 -11.55
N ILE A 124 3.68 17.57 -10.99
CA ILE A 124 2.88 17.98 -9.82
C ILE A 124 1.95 19.10 -10.27
N ASN A 125 0.63 18.87 -10.21
CA ASN A 125 -0.39 19.80 -10.70
C ASN A 125 -0.12 20.29 -12.14
N GLY A 126 0.36 19.37 -13.00
CA GLY A 126 0.71 19.66 -14.40
C GLY A 126 2.09 20.31 -14.63
N ILE A 127 2.87 20.57 -13.57
CA ILE A 127 4.21 21.14 -13.68
C ILE A 127 5.24 20.04 -13.83
N ASP A 128 6.07 20.10 -14.88
CA ASP A 128 7.23 19.22 -15.08
C ASP A 128 8.31 19.50 -14.03
N ILE A 129 8.50 18.55 -13.11
CA ILE A 129 9.43 18.68 -11.98
C ILE A 129 10.87 18.46 -12.40
N GLU A 130 11.14 17.54 -13.34
CA GLU A 130 12.50 17.30 -13.82
C GLU A 130 13.04 18.55 -14.53
N GLY A 131 12.22 19.15 -15.40
CA GLY A 131 12.53 20.41 -16.07
C GLY A 131 12.77 21.56 -15.08
N LEU A 132 11.91 21.71 -14.07
CA LEU A 132 12.03 22.75 -13.05
C LEU A 132 13.33 22.64 -12.25
N ILE A 133 13.69 21.43 -11.80
CA ILE A 133 14.94 21.19 -11.05
C ILE A 133 16.17 21.49 -11.92
N LYS A 134 16.16 21.12 -13.21
CA LYS A 134 17.26 21.44 -14.14
C LYS A 134 17.46 22.94 -14.29
N GLN A 135 16.37 23.70 -14.42
CA GLN A 135 16.43 25.17 -14.53
C GLN A 135 16.97 25.81 -13.25
N PHE A 136 16.48 25.38 -12.08
CA PHE A 136 16.94 25.88 -10.78
C PHE A 136 18.46 25.67 -10.59
N LYS A 137 18.96 24.46 -10.86
CA LYS A 137 20.40 24.15 -10.78
C LYS A 137 21.24 24.99 -11.75
N ALA A 138 20.73 25.30 -12.93
CA ALA A 138 21.43 26.15 -13.89
C ALA A 138 21.50 27.62 -13.47
N MET A 139 20.55 28.09 -12.64
CA MET A 139 20.58 29.44 -12.06
C MET A 139 21.60 29.56 -10.93
N GLU A 140 21.76 28.52 -10.10
CA GLU A 140 22.74 28.51 -9.00
C GLU A 140 24.21 28.47 -9.46
N GLN A 141 24.44 28.08 -10.71
CA GLN A 141 25.79 27.98 -11.30
C GLN A 141 26.23 29.28 -11.99
N LYS A 142 25.42 30.34 -11.97
CA LYS A 142 25.73 31.68 -12.50
C LYS A 142 26.03 32.65 -11.36
#